data_AF-A0A409VCJ2-F1
#
_entry.id   AF-A0A409VCJ2-F1
#
_cell.length_a   1.000
_cell.length_b   1.000
_cell.length_c   1.000
_cell.angle_alpha   90.00
_cell.angle_beta   90.00
_cell.angle_gamma   90.00
#
_symmetry.space_group_name_H-M   'P 1'
#
loop_
_entity.id
_entity.type
_entity.pdbx_description
1 polymer ?
#
loop_
_entity_poly.entity_id
_entity_poly.type
_entity_poly.pdbx_seq_one_letter_code
_entity_poly.pdbx_strand_id
1 'polypeptide(L)'
;MASSPPNSPPFGKGYFSAPFEHFIRDEESKQLPDTVETYFDSHVDLLQRKLQKHSDRLKMRADLKLKDLGIRDLSSPVLAENLDKEFKRFKLKLTTRVTSLSASWQSAKVVRTRDKVSFFLGVMSLLFSALLFGMAPEWVHIAYTVMGLYLLPLRVYVYKKRDWHYFLFDLCYYVNILNFLFFWVFPSSPTLFVACYLLSHGSVASAVITWRNSLVFHDRDKVTTLFIHIYPPFSFTVIRHFYPNAELRFPALAAVPRLHPLQALVLSGGIYAIWQLLYWKFVYVDRRAKIQSGQRTTSLSYLLNDKRGAIGRALAAIPPERREASFMGGQFVYALLTEMPAVFLLYDSPIWSAGFLLLIFSVSVWNGGAFYIEVFGRKFERELEALRKEIAASAARSSPTSPDSDVPPLTLDVPSSPTLSSDSSPDDQSLPSISENIAEKKDS
;
A
#
# COMPACT_ATOMS: atom_id res chain seq x y z
N MET A 1 -38.69 -49.12 5.39
CA MET A 1 -39.07 -48.00 6.27
C MET A 1 -37.86 -47.13 6.47
N ALA A 2 -37.90 -45.91 5.94
CA ALA A 2 -36.83 -44.92 6.02
C ALA A 2 -36.88 -44.21 7.38
N SER A 3 -35.72 -44.02 8.01
CA SER A 3 -35.55 -43.16 9.19
C SER A 3 -34.50 -42.09 8.89
N SER A 4 -34.97 -40.85 8.77
CA SER A 4 -34.18 -39.64 8.49
C SER A 4 -33.15 -39.34 9.60
N PRO A 5 -31.99 -38.76 9.29
CA PRO A 5 -31.09 -38.21 10.30
C PRO A 5 -31.57 -36.82 10.77
N PRO A 6 -31.17 -36.38 11.98
CA PRO A 6 -31.71 -35.17 12.61
C PRO A 6 -31.19 -33.88 11.96
N ASN A 7 -32.06 -32.87 11.97
CA ASN A 7 -31.85 -31.52 11.43
C ASN A 7 -30.65 -30.81 12.06
N SER A 8 -29.77 -30.27 11.22
CA SER A 8 -28.76 -29.28 11.59
C SER A 8 -29.42 -27.92 11.89
N PRO A 9 -28.93 -27.16 12.90
CA PRO A 9 -29.50 -25.86 13.24
C PRO A 9 -29.13 -24.78 12.21
N PRO A 10 -29.94 -23.71 12.07
CA PRO A 10 -29.79 -22.74 11.01
C PRO A 10 -28.56 -21.87 11.25
N PHE A 11 -27.72 -21.74 10.23
CA PHE A 11 -26.63 -20.77 10.19
C PHE A 11 -27.18 -19.35 10.36
N GLY A 12 -26.96 -18.79 11.55
CA GLY A 12 -27.20 -17.40 11.85
C GLY A 12 -26.29 -16.51 10.99
N LYS A 13 -26.91 -15.66 10.18
CA LYS A 13 -26.27 -14.51 9.54
C LYS A 13 -25.79 -13.54 10.63
N GLY A 14 -24.50 -13.49 10.88
CA GLY A 14 -23.89 -12.47 11.73
C GLY A 14 -22.48 -12.87 12.17
N TYR A 15 -21.52 -11.97 11.97
CA TYR A 15 -20.10 -12.11 12.35
C TYR A 15 -19.18 -12.91 11.41
N PHE A 16 -19.12 -12.51 10.14
CA PHE A 16 -17.91 -12.70 9.34
C PHE A 16 -17.58 -11.40 8.59
N SER A 17 -17.26 -10.34 9.35
CA SER A 17 -16.44 -9.26 8.79
C SER A 17 -14.99 -9.78 8.77
N ALA A 18 -14.52 -10.14 7.59
CA ALA A 18 -13.18 -10.66 7.38
C ALA A 18 -12.13 -9.61 7.84
N PRO A 19 -10.99 -10.04 8.43
CA PRO A 19 -9.89 -9.16 8.84
C PRO A 19 -9.35 -8.26 7.70
N PHE A 20 -9.64 -8.61 6.44
CA PHE A 20 -9.18 -7.95 5.23
C PHE A 20 -9.90 -6.63 4.91
N GLU A 21 -11.13 -6.40 5.36
CA GLU A 21 -11.83 -5.12 5.11
C GLU A 21 -11.18 -3.96 5.88
N HIS A 22 -10.57 -4.24 7.04
CA HIS A 22 -9.79 -3.25 7.79
C HIS A 22 -8.58 -2.73 7.00
N PHE A 23 -7.97 -3.56 6.14
CA PHE A 23 -6.80 -3.16 5.35
C PHE A 23 -7.15 -2.13 4.28
N ILE A 24 -8.35 -2.23 3.71
CA ILE A 24 -8.81 -1.39 2.60
C ILE A 24 -9.39 -0.06 3.14
N ARG A 25 -10.16 -0.13 4.23
CA ARG A 25 -10.93 1.03 4.72
C ARG A 25 -10.08 2.14 5.35
N ASP A 26 -8.91 1.80 5.91
CA ASP A 26 -8.02 2.78 6.55
C ASP A 26 -7.19 3.61 5.55
N GLU A 27 -6.91 3.08 4.35
CA GLU A 27 -6.26 3.83 3.26
C GLU A 27 -7.25 4.61 2.39
N GLU A 28 -8.49 4.13 2.24
CA GLU A 28 -9.46 4.69 1.30
C GLU A 28 -10.00 6.08 1.71
N SER A 29 -9.83 6.57 2.94
CA SER A 29 -10.63 7.73 3.43
C SER A 29 -10.00 9.13 3.42
N LYS A 30 -8.78 9.37 2.91
CA LYS A 30 -8.05 10.62 3.28
C LYS A 30 -7.34 11.42 2.19
N GLN A 31 -7.91 11.59 1.00
CA GLN A 31 -7.34 12.54 0.02
C GLN A 31 -8.42 13.36 -0.68
N LEU A 32 -8.61 14.61 -0.23
CA LEU A 32 -9.23 15.67 -1.03
C LEU A 32 -8.11 16.55 -1.63
N PRO A 33 -8.26 17.03 -2.88
CA PRO A 33 -7.25 17.88 -3.53
C PRO A 33 -7.10 19.25 -2.84
N ASP A 34 -5.85 19.73 -2.73
CA ASP A 34 -5.43 20.99 -2.06
C ASP A 34 -6.25 22.23 -2.51
N THR A 35 -6.79 22.24 -3.73
CA THR A 35 -7.63 23.34 -4.29
C THR A 35 -9.01 23.43 -3.62
N VAL A 36 -9.59 22.30 -3.25
CA VAL A 36 -10.89 22.25 -2.54
C VAL A 36 -10.69 22.69 -1.09
N GLU A 37 -9.50 22.48 -0.53
CA GLU A 37 -9.15 22.84 0.86
C GLU A 37 -8.98 24.35 1.05
N THR A 38 -8.26 25.06 0.17
CA THR A 38 -8.17 26.53 0.24
C THR A 38 -9.54 27.19 0.03
N TYR A 39 -10.36 26.60 -0.83
CA TYR A 39 -11.75 27.02 -1.04
C TYR A 39 -12.61 26.74 0.20
N PHE A 40 -12.54 25.55 0.81
CA PHE A 40 -13.31 25.23 2.01
C PHE A 40 -12.83 25.98 3.25
N ASP A 41 -11.53 26.18 3.46
CA ASP A 41 -10.96 26.93 4.60
C ASP A 41 -11.47 28.37 4.60
N SER A 42 -11.44 29.02 3.42
CA SER A 42 -11.98 30.37 3.26
C SER A 42 -13.50 30.40 3.45
N HIS A 43 -14.23 29.40 2.95
CA HIS A 43 -15.69 29.34 3.06
C HIS A 43 -16.18 28.99 4.47
N VAL A 44 -15.48 28.13 5.21
CA VAL A 44 -15.81 27.74 6.59
C VAL A 44 -15.51 28.88 7.56
N ASP A 45 -14.38 29.58 7.42
CA ASP A 45 -14.10 30.79 8.21
C ASP A 45 -15.12 31.90 7.89
N LEU A 46 -15.47 32.09 6.60
CA LEU A 46 -16.54 33.01 6.20
C LEU A 46 -17.91 32.58 6.76
N LEU A 47 -18.23 31.29 6.78
CA LEU A 47 -19.48 30.77 7.32
C LEU A 47 -19.56 30.99 8.83
N GLN A 48 -18.46 30.73 9.55
CA GLN A 48 -18.35 30.94 10.98
C GLN A 48 -18.50 32.42 11.32
N ARG A 49 -17.84 33.32 10.58
CA ARG A 49 -18.00 34.78 10.72
C ARG A 49 -19.42 35.25 10.38
N LYS A 50 -20.06 34.68 9.35
CA LYS A 50 -21.45 35.00 8.98
C LYS A 50 -22.44 34.52 10.05
N LEU A 51 -22.27 33.32 10.58
CA LEU A 51 -23.07 32.77 11.67
C LEU A 51 -22.93 33.59 12.95
N GLN A 52 -21.71 34.01 13.30
CA GLN A 52 -21.45 34.89 14.43
C GLN A 52 -22.18 36.23 14.25
N LYS A 53 -22.03 36.89 13.09
CA LYS A 53 -22.73 38.14 12.77
C LYS A 53 -24.26 38.01 12.76
N HIS A 54 -24.79 36.89 12.28
CA HIS A 54 -26.23 36.62 12.30
C HIS A 54 -26.75 36.40 13.72
N SER A 55 -25.99 35.69 14.56
CA SER A 55 -26.31 35.48 15.97
C SER A 55 -26.30 36.81 16.73
N ASP A 56 -25.31 37.66 16.51
CA ASP A 56 -25.21 38.98 17.14
C ASP A 56 -26.32 39.92 16.68
N ARG A 57 -26.69 39.89 15.39
CA ARG A 57 -27.84 40.64 14.85
C ARG A 57 -29.18 40.17 15.40
N LEU A 58 -29.36 38.86 15.58
CA LEU A 58 -30.57 38.28 16.17
C LEU A 58 -30.68 38.64 17.65
N LYS A 59 -29.59 38.58 18.42
CA LYS A 59 -29.54 39.06 19.81
C LYS A 59 -29.91 40.55 19.90
N MET A 60 -29.28 41.40 19.11
CA MET A 60 -29.59 42.84 19.08
C MET A 60 -31.05 43.12 18.72
N ARG A 61 -31.61 42.43 17.71
CA ARG A 61 -33.02 42.59 17.34
C ARG A 61 -33.98 42.07 18.41
N ALA A 62 -33.61 40.99 19.10
CA ALA A 62 -34.37 40.47 20.22
C ALA A 62 -34.34 41.48 21.37
N ASP A 63 -33.17 41.97 21.79
CA ASP A 63 -33.02 42.96 22.86
C ASP A 63 -33.77 44.27 22.59
N LEU A 64 -33.76 44.74 21.33
CA LEU A 64 -34.49 45.94 20.92
C LEU A 64 -36.01 45.72 20.97
N LYS A 65 -36.53 44.61 20.42
CA LYS A 65 -37.97 44.29 20.51
C LYS A 65 -38.44 44.05 21.95
N LEU A 66 -37.58 43.49 22.80
CA LEU A 66 -37.87 43.23 24.21
C LEU A 66 -37.94 44.54 25.01
N LYS A 67 -37.12 45.55 24.65
CA LYS A 67 -37.24 46.91 25.17
C LYS A 67 -38.48 47.65 24.64
N ASP A 68 -38.77 47.53 23.34
CA ASP A 68 -39.85 48.25 22.65
C ASP A 68 -41.26 47.79 23.07
N LEU A 69 -41.41 46.50 23.39
CA LEU A 69 -42.68 45.95 23.84
C LEU A 69 -43.02 46.26 25.30
N GLY A 70 -42.08 46.73 26.13
CA GLY A 70 -42.36 47.06 27.54
C GLY A 70 -42.92 45.90 28.39
N ILE A 71 -42.92 44.67 27.87
CA ILE A 71 -43.46 43.48 28.55
C ILE A 71 -42.37 42.94 29.48
N ARG A 72 -42.43 43.34 30.74
CA ARG A 72 -41.61 42.75 31.82
C ARG A 72 -42.11 41.37 32.27
N ASP A 73 -43.25 40.87 31.76
CA ASP A 73 -43.90 39.73 32.41
C ASP A 73 -44.72 38.81 31.49
N LEU A 74 -44.11 38.32 30.41
CA LEU A 74 -44.70 37.19 29.67
C LEU A 74 -43.64 36.21 29.15
N SER A 75 -42.74 35.79 30.04
CA SER A 75 -42.11 34.48 29.89
C SER A 75 -42.63 33.62 31.03
N SER A 76 -43.41 32.58 30.72
CA SER A 76 -43.62 31.51 31.70
C SER A 76 -42.22 30.99 32.07
N PRO A 77 -41.79 31.05 33.35
CA PRO A 77 -40.44 30.66 33.74
C PRO A 77 -40.12 29.22 33.32
N VAL A 78 -41.15 28.38 33.22
CA VAL A 78 -41.09 27.00 32.73
C VAL A 78 -40.73 26.90 31.24
N LEU A 79 -41.29 27.78 30.39
CA LEU A 79 -41.03 27.78 28.95
C LEU A 79 -39.62 28.29 28.65
N ALA A 80 -39.19 29.36 29.33
CA ALA A 80 -37.83 29.89 29.23
C ALA A 80 -36.79 28.85 29.69
N GLU A 81 -37.05 28.14 30.80
CA GLU A 81 -36.15 27.11 31.30
C GLU A 81 -36.05 25.89 30.36
N ASN A 82 -37.15 25.50 29.72
CA ASN A 82 -37.16 24.42 28.73
C ASN A 82 -36.40 24.81 27.45
N LEU A 83 -36.59 26.04 26.95
CA LEU A 83 -35.83 26.55 25.80
C LEU A 83 -34.34 26.66 26.11
N ASP A 84 -33.97 27.09 27.31
CA ASP A 84 -32.57 27.16 27.74
C ASP A 84 -31.94 25.77 27.85
N LYS A 85 -32.69 24.76 28.33
CA LYS A 85 -32.25 23.36 28.37
C LYS A 85 -32.04 22.81 26.96
N GLU A 86 -32.97 23.08 26.03
CA GLU A 86 -32.84 22.68 24.64
C GLU A 86 -31.68 23.39 23.94
N PHE A 87 -31.50 24.68 24.18
CA PHE A 87 -30.40 25.47 23.65
C PHE A 87 -29.04 24.99 24.17
N LYS A 88 -28.93 24.67 25.46
CA LYS A 88 -27.73 24.07 26.05
C LYS A 88 -27.44 22.70 25.44
N ARG A 89 -28.45 21.84 25.27
CA ARG A 89 -28.30 20.53 24.60
C ARG A 89 -27.88 20.68 23.14
N PHE A 90 -28.47 21.63 22.42
CA PHE A 90 -28.13 21.93 21.04
C PHE A 90 -26.70 22.44 20.91
N LYS A 91 -26.31 23.41 21.75
CA LYS A 91 -24.94 23.95 21.82
C LYS A 91 -23.93 22.84 22.10
N LEU A 92 -24.22 21.95 23.07
CA LEU A 92 -23.33 20.85 23.44
C LEU A 92 -23.16 19.85 22.29
N LYS A 93 -24.26 19.45 21.62
CA LYS A 93 -24.19 18.61 20.41
C LYS A 93 -23.39 19.26 19.28
N LEU A 94 -23.55 20.57 19.08
CA LEU A 94 -22.87 21.32 18.02
C LEU A 94 -21.37 21.47 18.33
N THR A 95 -21.01 21.77 19.58
CA THR A 95 -19.61 21.79 20.03
C THR A 95 -18.96 20.43 19.87
N THR A 96 -19.61 19.32 20.29
CA THR A 96 -19.06 17.98 20.11
C THR A 96 -18.81 17.65 18.63
N ARG A 97 -19.75 18.00 17.74
CA ARG A 97 -19.59 17.81 16.29
C ARG A 97 -18.42 18.63 15.73
N VAL A 98 -18.33 19.91 16.09
CA VAL A 98 -17.23 20.79 15.66
C VAL A 98 -15.88 20.26 16.16
N THR A 99 -15.78 19.84 17.42
CA THR A 99 -14.55 19.25 17.96
C THR A 99 -14.18 17.95 17.26
N SER A 100 -15.15 17.07 16.96
CA SER A 100 -14.88 15.83 16.22
C SER A 100 -14.43 16.07 14.78
N LEU A 101 -14.99 17.10 14.11
CA LEU A 101 -14.58 17.50 12.77
C LEU A 101 -13.17 18.09 12.79
N SER A 102 -12.87 18.97 13.75
CA SER A 102 -11.53 19.54 13.95
C SER A 102 -10.48 18.45 14.22
N ALA A 103 -10.78 17.48 15.09
CA ALA A 103 -9.90 16.35 15.37
C ALA A 103 -9.66 15.46 14.13
N SER A 104 -10.71 15.19 13.37
CA SER A 104 -10.63 14.42 12.11
C SER A 104 -9.81 15.17 11.06
N TRP A 105 -9.98 16.49 10.97
CA TRP A 105 -9.23 17.36 10.07
C TRP A 105 -7.74 17.40 10.41
N GLN A 106 -7.38 17.60 11.68
CA GLN A 106 -5.98 17.57 12.12
C GLN A 106 -5.35 16.19 11.85
N SER A 107 -6.09 15.11 12.07
CA SER A 107 -5.66 13.75 11.70
C SER A 107 -5.40 13.62 10.20
N ALA A 108 -6.29 14.14 9.35
CA ALA A 108 -6.12 14.11 7.90
C ALA A 108 -4.90 14.94 7.44
N LYS A 109 -4.71 16.13 8.00
CA LYS A 109 -3.55 16.98 7.70
C LYS A 109 -2.24 16.29 8.08
N VAL A 110 -2.16 15.71 9.28
CA VAL A 110 -0.98 14.97 9.75
C VAL A 110 -0.68 13.76 8.85
N VAL A 111 -1.71 13.00 8.46
CA VAL A 111 -1.56 11.86 7.52
C VAL A 111 -1.03 12.34 6.18
N ARG A 112 -1.61 13.39 5.59
CA ARG A 112 -1.17 13.93 4.31
C ARG A 112 0.26 14.47 4.36
N THR A 113 0.64 15.19 5.42
CA THR A 113 2.03 15.66 5.59
C THR A 113 2.99 14.48 5.70
N ARG A 114 2.64 13.45 6.48
CA ARG A 114 3.44 12.21 6.58
C ARG A 114 3.60 11.54 5.21
N ASP A 115 2.55 11.48 4.41
CA ASP A 115 2.59 10.84 3.09
C ASP A 115 3.40 11.69 2.10
N LYS A 116 3.30 13.03 2.13
CA LYS A 116 4.16 13.95 1.36
C LYS A 116 5.65 13.79 1.73
N VAL A 117 5.97 13.72 3.02
CA VAL A 117 7.34 13.49 3.50
C VAL A 117 7.84 12.10 3.09
N SER A 118 7.00 11.08 3.20
CA SER A 118 7.36 9.71 2.81
C SER A 118 7.61 9.62 1.31
N PHE A 119 6.79 10.29 0.50
CA PHE A 119 7.00 10.42 -0.94
C PHE A 119 8.35 11.06 -1.26
N PHE A 120 8.63 12.24 -0.68
CA PHE A 120 9.89 12.94 -0.88
C PHE A 120 11.10 12.08 -0.49
N LEU A 121 11.08 11.48 0.71
CA LEU A 121 12.16 10.61 1.18
C LEU A 121 12.30 9.36 0.32
N GLY A 122 11.19 8.79 -0.15
CA GLY A 122 11.19 7.65 -1.06
C GLY A 122 11.91 7.97 -2.37
N VAL A 123 11.54 9.07 -3.03
CA VAL A 123 12.19 9.52 -4.28
C VAL A 123 13.66 9.86 -4.04
N MET A 124 13.96 10.62 -2.98
CA MET A 124 15.34 10.99 -2.66
C MET A 124 16.20 9.78 -2.31
N SER A 125 15.67 8.76 -1.64
CA SER A 125 16.41 7.53 -1.33
C SER A 125 16.80 6.76 -2.59
N LEU A 126 15.93 6.78 -3.62
CA LEU A 126 16.18 6.13 -4.90
C LEU A 126 17.26 6.87 -5.68
N LEU A 127 17.13 8.20 -5.80
CA LEU A 127 18.13 9.05 -6.45
C LEU A 127 19.48 8.95 -5.73
N PHE A 128 19.47 9.02 -4.39
CA PHE A 128 20.66 8.89 -3.57
C PHE A 128 21.37 7.56 -3.82
N SER A 129 20.65 6.44 -3.88
CA SER A 129 21.27 5.14 -4.11
C SER A 129 21.84 4.97 -5.52
N ALA A 130 21.21 5.55 -6.53
CA ALA A 130 21.76 5.57 -7.89
C ALA A 130 23.03 6.43 -7.98
N LEU A 131 23.02 7.64 -7.38
CA LEU A 131 24.20 8.50 -7.31
C LEU A 131 25.33 7.88 -6.49
N LEU A 132 25.01 7.27 -5.35
CA LEU A 132 25.98 6.62 -4.49
C LEU A 132 26.69 5.48 -5.22
N PHE A 133 25.94 4.67 -5.96
CA PHE A 133 26.53 3.62 -6.80
C PHE A 133 27.49 4.19 -7.85
N GLY A 134 27.11 5.27 -8.54
CA GLY A 134 27.92 5.85 -9.61
C GLY A 134 29.14 6.64 -9.11
N MET A 135 29.06 7.27 -7.93
CA MET A 135 30.10 8.16 -7.42
C MET A 135 31.00 7.52 -6.37
N ALA A 136 30.46 6.66 -5.51
CA ALA A 136 31.17 6.10 -4.37
C ALA A 136 30.59 4.72 -3.98
N PRO A 137 30.73 3.70 -4.85
CA PRO A 137 30.13 2.37 -4.67
C PRO A 137 30.53 1.70 -3.35
N GLU A 138 31.69 2.04 -2.79
CA GLU A 138 32.17 1.55 -1.50
C GLU A 138 31.23 1.90 -0.34
N TRP A 139 30.40 2.94 -0.46
CA TRP A 139 29.46 3.36 0.58
C TRP A 139 28.10 2.66 0.51
N VAL A 140 27.81 1.85 -0.52
CA VAL A 140 26.49 1.24 -0.72
C VAL A 140 26.07 0.34 0.45
N HIS A 141 26.97 -0.53 0.94
CA HIS A 141 26.68 -1.39 2.09
C HIS A 141 26.47 -0.60 3.40
N ILE A 142 27.09 0.57 3.52
CA ILE A 142 26.92 1.49 4.66
C ILE A 142 25.54 2.15 4.57
N ALA A 143 25.17 2.67 3.41
CA ALA A 143 23.84 3.24 3.17
C ALA A 143 22.73 2.21 3.43
N TYR A 144 22.91 0.97 2.95
CA TYR A 144 22.00 -0.14 3.24
C TYR A 144 21.84 -0.36 4.76
N THR A 145 22.95 -0.36 5.50
CA THR A 145 22.93 -0.52 6.96
C THR A 145 22.23 0.65 7.66
N VAL A 146 22.55 1.89 7.31
CA VAL A 146 21.95 3.09 7.91
C VAL A 146 20.44 3.14 7.66
N MET A 147 20.00 2.86 6.43
CA MET A 147 18.57 2.76 6.11
C MET A 147 17.91 1.60 6.87
N GLY A 148 18.58 0.45 6.99
CA GLY A 148 18.10 -0.71 7.74
C GLY A 148 17.89 -0.42 9.23
N LEU A 149 18.82 0.30 9.86
CA LEU A 149 18.72 0.73 11.26
C LEU A 149 17.55 1.67 11.53
N TYR A 150 17.02 2.35 10.50
CA TYR A 150 15.82 3.17 10.62
C TYR A 150 14.55 2.40 10.25
N LEU A 151 14.53 1.77 9.07
CA LEU A 151 13.34 1.16 8.49
C LEU A 151 12.92 -0.13 9.22
N LEU A 152 13.87 -0.98 9.61
CA LEU A 152 13.55 -2.27 10.23
C LEU A 152 12.98 -2.11 11.66
N PRO A 153 13.54 -1.29 12.56
CA PRO A 153 12.92 -1.07 13.87
C PRO A 153 11.52 -0.44 13.77
N LEU A 154 11.35 0.53 12.85
CA LEU A 154 10.04 1.11 12.59
C LEU A 154 9.04 0.04 12.10
N ARG A 155 9.48 -0.87 11.22
CA ARG A 155 8.69 -2.00 10.75
C ARG A 155 8.26 -2.92 11.89
N VAL A 156 9.19 -3.27 12.79
CA VAL A 156 8.89 -4.08 13.99
C VAL A 156 7.81 -3.41 14.84
N TYR A 157 7.95 -2.12 15.12
CA TYR A 157 6.98 -1.35 15.90
C TYR A 157 5.59 -1.34 15.25
N VAL A 158 5.50 -1.00 13.97
CA VAL A 158 4.23 -0.92 13.24
C VAL A 158 3.56 -2.31 13.14
N TYR A 159 4.32 -3.34 12.80
CA TYR A 159 3.80 -4.71 12.66
C TYR A 159 3.36 -5.28 14.00
N LYS A 160 4.03 -4.93 15.09
CA LYS A 160 3.57 -5.32 16.42
C LYS A 160 2.24 -4.65 16.77
N LYS A 161 2.10 -3.35 16.50
CA LYS A 161 0.87 -2.59 16.77
C LYS A 161 -0.31 -3.05 15.91
N ARG A 162 -0.05 -3.54 14.70
CA ARG A 162 -1.06 -4.09 13.76
C ARG A 162 -1.28 -5.59 13.91
N ASP A 163 -0.65 -6.23 14.89
CA ASP A 163 -0.73 -7.67 15.12
C ASP A 163 -0.17 -8.57 13.98
N TRP A 164 0.65 -8.02 13.08
CA TRP A 164 1.30 -8.65 11.92
C TRP A 164 2.74 -9.13 12.18
N HIS A 165 3.18 -9.15 13.43
CA HIS A 165 4.57 -9.45 13.78
C HIS A 165 5.06 -10.85 13.38
N TYR A 166 4.19 -11.78 12.96
CA TYR A 166 4.62 -13.08 12.45
C TYR A 166 5.26 -13.01 11.06
N PHE A 167 4.93 -12.00 10.26
CA PHE A 167 5.64 -11.75 9.00
C PHE A 167 7.11 -11.34 9.19
N LEU A 168 7.49 -10.87 10.39
CA LEU A 168 8.88 -10.48 10.68
C LEU A 168 9.82 -11.68 10.78
N PHE A 169 9.29 -12.91 10.85
CA PHE A 169 10.08 -14.14 10.85
C PHE A 169 10.29 -14.72 9.45
N ASP A 170 9.74 -14.07 8.41
CA ASP A 170 9.90 -14.52 7.03
C ASP A 170 11.37 -14.41 6.57
N LEU A 171 11.71 -15.20 5.55
CA LEU A 171 13.09 -15.39 5.07
C LEU A 171 13.80 -14.07 4.76
N CYS A 172 13.10 -13.09 4.20
CA CYS A 172 13.72 -11.83 3.83
C CYS A 172 14.30 -11.06 5.03
N TYR A 173 13.65 -11.09 6.19
CA TYR A 173 14.19 -10.49 7.42
C TYR A 173 15.41 -11.26 7.93
N TYR A 174 15.35 -12.60 7.87
CA TYR A 174 16.49 -13.45 8.23
C TYR A 174 17.71 -13.16 7.35
N VAL A 175 17.53 -13.08 6.03
CA VAL A 175 18.60 -12.74 5.08
C VAL A 175 19.13 -11.34 5.31
N ASN A 176 18.28 -10.35 5.59
CA ASN A 176 18.74 -9.00 5.93
C ASN A 176 19.66 -9.01 7.17
N ILE A 177 19.32 -9.79 8.21
CA ILE A 177 20.16 -9.97 9.40
C ILE A 177 21.50 -10.62 9.01
N LEU A 178 21.48 -11.71 8.24
CA LEU A 178 22.71 -12.38 7.76
C LEU A 178 23.60 -11.43 6.96
N ASN A 179 23.01 -10.59 6.12
CA ASN A 179 23.73 -9.59 5.33
C ASN A 179 24.46 -8.59 6.23
N PHE A 180 23.80 -8.06 7.27
CA PHE A 180 24.45 -7.16 8.22
C PHE A 180 25.52 -7.86 9.05
N LEU A 181 25.30 -9.12 9.46
CA LEU A 181 26.32 -9.93 10.12
C LEU A 181 27.54 -10.13 9.22
N PHE A 182 27.34 -10.38 7.93
CA PHE A 182 28.43 -10.49 6.96
C PHE A 182 29.21 -9.18 6.84
N PHE A 183 28.52 -8.04 6.67
CA PHE A 183 29.22 -6.77 6.46
C PHE A 183 30.07 -6.35 7.65
N TRP A 184 29.57 -6.57 8.88
CA TRP A 184 30.14 -5.95 10.08
C TRP A 184 30.82 -6.92 11.02
N VAL A 185 30.44 -8.19 11.04
CA VAL A 185 30.93 -9.16 12.03
C VAL A 185 31.83 -10.22 11.37
N PHE A 186 31.43 -10.75 10.21
CA PHE A 186 32.13 -11.87 9.56
C PHE A 186 32.46 -11.62 8.07
N PRO A 187 33.13 -10.51 7.71
CA PRO A 187 33.42 -10.19 6.30
C PRO A 187 34.44 -11.14 5.64
N SER A 188 35.18 -11.92 6.45
CA SER A 188 36.14 -12.91 5.99
C SER A 188 35.53 -14.29 5.75
N SER A 189 34.27 -14.53 6.11
CA SER A 189 33.64 -15.86 6.01
C SER A 189 33.17 -16.16 4.58
N PRO A 190 33.80 -17.10 3.84
CA PRO A 190 33.38 -17.46 2.49
C PRO A 190 32.00 -18.11 2.48
N THR A 191 31.72 -18.94 3.49
CA THR A 191 30.44 -19.61 3.68
C THR A 191 29.30 -18.61 3.83
N LEU A 192 29.45 -17.65 4.75
CA LEU A 192 28.40 -16.65 4.96
C LEU A 192 28.22 -15.77 3.73
N PHE A 193 29.31 -15.38 3.06
CA PHE A 193 29.24 -14.62 1.82
C PHE A 193 28.42 -15.34 0.74
N VAL A 194 28.72 -16.61 0.46
CA VAL A 194 28.01 -17.39 -0.58
C VAL A 194 26.52 -17.48 -0.27
N ALA A 195 26.14 -17.80 0.97
CA ALA A 195 24.73 -17.87 1.34
C ALA A 195 24.03 -16.52 1.25
N CYS A 196 24.66 -15.44 1.74
CA CYS A 196 24.09 -14.09 1.63
C CYS A 196 23.92 -13.67 0.17
N TYR A 197 24.91 -13.93 -0.69
CA TYR A 197 24.84 -13.61 -2.12
C TYR A 197 23.69 -14.37 -2.81
N LEU A 198 23.62 -15.69 -2.62
CA LEU A 198 22.61 -16.55 -3.24
C LEU A 198 21.20 -16.24 -2.73
N LEU A 199 20.99 -16.19 -1.41
CA LEU A 199 19.65 -15.90 -0.86
C LEU A 199 19.17 -14.49 -1.24
N SER A 200 20.08 -13.52 -1.31
CA SER A 200 19.75 -12.13 -1.70
C SER A 200 19.31 -12.05 -3.17
N HIS A 201 20.06 -12.66 -4.09
CA HIS A 201 19.72 -12.65 -5.53
C HIS A 201 18.65 -13.66 -5.91
N GLY A 202 18.47 -14.72 -5.14
CA GLY A 202 17.47 -15.74 -5.37
C GLY A 202 16.14 -15.37 -4.76
N SER A 203 15.80 -16.03 -3.66
CA SER A 203 14.47 -15.96 -3.05
C SER A 203 14.07 -14.54 -2.61
N VAL A 204 15.01 -13.73 -2.11
CA VAL A 204 14.71 -12.38 -1.63
C VAL A 204 14.40 -11.42 -2.78
N ALA A 205 15.22 -11.39 -3.83
CA ALA A 205 14.96 -10.55 -5.01
C ALA A 205 13.71 -11.02 -5.78
N SER A 206 13.57 -12.33 -5.98
CA SER A 206 12.46 -12.94 -6.73
C SER A 206 11.10 -12.72 -6.06
N ALA A 207 11.10 -12.53 -4.73
CA ALA A 207 9.89 -12.18 -4.00
C ALA A 207 9.25 -10.86 -4.48
N VAL A 208 10.01 -9.93 -5.08
CA VAL A 208 9.42 -8.73 -5.71
C VAL A 208 8.42 -9.10 -6.80
N ILE A 209 8.74 -10.13 -7.59
CA ILE A 209 7.89 -10.63 -8.67
C ILE A 209 6.75 -11.45 -8.07
N THR A 210 7.07 -12.44 -7.23
CA THR A 210 6.11 -13.41 -6.71
C THR A 210 5.05 -12.77 -5.82
N TRP A 211 5.44 -11.83 -4.95
CA TRP A 211 4.54 -11.11 -4.05
C TRP A 211 4.03 -9.80 -4.65
N ARG A 212 4.39 -9.51 -5.91
CA ARG A 212 4.02 -8.28 -6.63
C ARG A 212 4.33 -7.03 -5.80
N ASN A 213 5.50 -6.99 -5.18
CA ASN A 213 5.92 -5.83 -4.38
C ASN A 213 5.96 -4.60 -5.29
N SER A 214 5.32 -3.52 -4.85
CA SER A 214 5.14 -2.30 -5.63
C SER A 214 6.00 -1.16 -5.10
N LEU A 215 6.64 -0.41 -6.00
CA LEU A 215 7.26 0.86 -5.66
C LEU A 215 6.19 1.96 -5.55
N VAL A 216 5.84 2.34 -4.33
CA VAL A 216 4.84 3.37 -4.04
C VAL A 216 5.43 4.35 -3.03
N PHE A 217 5.91 5.49 -3.51
CA PHE A 217 6.75 6.38 -2.70
C PHE A 217 6.06 6.95 -1.45
N HIS A 218 4.75 7.19 -1.51
CA HIS A 218 4.01 7.74 -0.36
C HIS A 218 3.71 6.70 0.73
N ASP A 219 3.78 5.41 0.40
CA ASP A 219 3.50 4.32 1.33
C ASP A 219 4.79 3.77 1.93
N ARG A 220 5.01 4.11 3.21
CA ARG A 220 6.19 3.68 3.98
C ARG A 220 6.31 2.16 4.10
N ASP A 221 5.18 1.45 4.11
CA ASP A 221 5.13 0.00 4.23
C ASP A 221 5.69 -0.66 2.97
N LYS A 222 5.26 -0.17 1.81
CA LYS A 222 5.75 -0.61 0.50
C LYS A 222 7.19 -0.22 0.25
N VAL A 223 7.60 1.00 0.62
CA VAL A 223 9.01 1.42 0.55
C VAL A 223 9.90 0.52 1.42
N THR A 224 9.49 0.22 2.64
CA THR A 224 10.26 -0.68 3.54
C THR A 224 10.32 -2.10 2.99
N THR A 225 9.21 -2.59 2.44
CA THR A 225 9.15 -3.91 1.79
C THR A 225 10.12 -3.95 0.62
N LEU A 226 10.10 -2.95 -0.26
CA LEU A 226 11.00 -2.92 -1.40
C LEU A 226 12.47 -2.79 -0.99
N PHE A 227 12.77 -2.00 0.05
CA PHE A 227 14.10 -1.91 0.65
C PHE A 227 14.63 -3.29 1.05
N ILE A 228 13.83 -4.07 1.81
CA ILE A 228 14.18 -5.42 2.28
C ILE A 228 14.48 -6.38 1.13
N HIS A 229 13.90 -6.16 -0.04
CA HIS A 229 13.99 -7.08 -1.19
C HIS A 229 14.99 -6.63 -2.27
N ILE A 230 15.25 -5.33 -2.44
CA ILE A 230 16.14 -4.78 -3.48
C ILE A 230 17.53 -4.43 -2.95
N TYR A 231 17.66 -3.89 -1.74
CA TYR A 231 18.98 -3.51 -1.22
C TYR A 231 19.92 -4.71 -1.01
N PRO A 232 19.45 -5.91 -0.62
CA PRO A 232 20.30 -7.08 -0.55
C PRO A 232 21.00 -7.42 -1.88
N PRO A 233 20.30 -7.76 -2.99
CA PRO A 233 20.97 -8.09 -4.24
C PRO A 233 21.74 -6.89 -4.81
N PHE A 234 21.24 -5.65 -4.61
CA PHE A 234 21.96 -4.44 -5.01
C PHE A 234 23.33 -4.35 -4.32
N SER A 235 23.37 -4.46 -2.99
CA SER A 235 24.62 -4.34 -2.23
C SER A 235 25.61 -5.44 -2.59
N PHE A 236 25.16 -6.69 -2.75
CA PHE A 236 26.03 -7.80 -3.15
C PHE A 236 26.49 -7.72 -4.60
N THR A 237 25.67 -7.19 -5.52
CA THR A 237 26.10 -6.86 -6.88
C THR A 237 27.23 -5.83 -6.84
N VAL A 238 27.08 -4.76 -6.06
CA VAL A 238 28.13 -3.73 -5.92
C VAL A 238 29.40 -4.34 -5.33
N ILE A 239 29.31 -5.06 -4.21
CA ILE A 239 30.45 -5.71 -3.56
C ILE A 239 31.21 -6.63 -4.52
N ARG A 240 30.51 -7.46 -5.30
CA ARG A 240 31.15 -8.43 -6.19
C ARG A 240 31.75 -7.80 -7.45
N HIS A 241 31.11 -6.78 -8.02
CA HIS A 241 31.39 -6.33 -9.39
C HIS A 241 31.93 -4.91 -9.51
N PHE A 242 31.63 -4.03 -8.55
CA PHE A 242 31.86 -2.58 -8.70
C PHE A 242 32.59 -1.94 -7.51
N TYR A 243 32.77 -2.67 -6.42
CA TYR A 243 33.43 -2.17 -5.21
C TYR A 243 34.96 -2.13 -5.44
N PRO A 244 35.62 -0.97 -5.28
CA PRO A 244 37.05 -0.86 -5.50
C PRO A 244 37.84 -1.61 -4.43
N ASN A 245 38.75 -2.49 -4.84
CA ASN A 245 39.57 -3.33 -3.94
C ASN A 245 38.72 -4.09 -2.90
N ALA A 246 37.60 -4.66 -3.34
CA ALA A 246 36.60 -5.28 -2.47
C ALA A 246 37.17 -6.30 -1.49
N GLU A 247 38.19 -7.06 -1.89
CA GLU A 247 38.86 -8.09 -1.08
C GLU A 247 39.52 -7.53 0.19
N LEU A 248 39.95 -6.26 0.19
CA LEU A 248 40.52 -5.62 1.39
C LEU A 248 39.46 -5.46 2.48
N ARG A 249 38.22 -5.12 2.09
CA ARG A 249 37.11 -4.91 3.02
C ARG A 249 36.34 -6.19 3.30
N PHE A 250 36.22 -7.06 2.30
CA PHE A 250 35.50 -8.32 2.33
C PHE A 250 36.44 -9.46 1.88
N PRO A 251 37.34 -9.94 2.75
CA PRO A 251 38.34 -10.96 2.39
C PRO A 251 37.73 -12.27 1.88
N ALA A 252 36.46 -12.54 2.18
CA ALA A 252 35.72 -13.68 1.64
C ALA A 252 35.74 -13.74 0.10
N LEU A 253 35.79 -12.60 -0.60
CA LEU A 253 35.79 -12.56 -2.07
C LEU A 253 37.04 -13.21 -2.66
N ALA A 254 38.21 -13.02 -2.04
CA ALA A 254 39.46 -13.63 -2.50
C ALA A 254 39.40 -15.17 -2.43
N ALA A 255 38.66 -15.72 -1.46
CA ALA A 255 38.45 -17.15 -1.30
C ALA A 255 37.37 -17.71 -2.24
N VAL A 256 36.54 -16.86 -2.86
CA VAL A 256 35.43 -17.26 -3.74
C VAL A 256 35.53 -16.52 -5.09
N PRO A 257 36.57 -16.76 -5.90
CA PRO A 257 36.68 -16.11 -7.21
C PRO A 257 35.53 -16.50 -8.16
N ARG A 258 35.02 -17.74 -8.02
CA ARG A 258 33.86 -18.29 -8.76
C ARG A 258 33.03 -19.17 -7.84
N LEU A 259 31.74 -19.29 -8.15
CA LEU A 259 30.84 -20.20 -7.44
C LEU A 259 30.91 -21.61 -8.04
N HIS A 260 31.12 -22.62 -7.19
CA HIS A 260 30.90 -24.02 -7.56
C HIS A 260 29.41 -24.35 -7.39
N PRO A 261 28.64 -24.64 -8.46
CA PRO A 261 27.19 -24.64 -8.40
C PRO A 261 26.58 -25.54 -7.32
N LEU A 262 26.99 -26.81 -7.30
CA LEU A 262 26.45 -27.77 -6.33
C LEU A 262 26.84 -27.41 -4.88
N GLN A 263 28.10 -27.03 -4.65
CA GLN A 263 28.56 -26.65 -3.32
C GLN A 263 27.87 -25.38 -2.83
N ALA A 264 27.70 -24.39 -3.70
CA ALA A 264 27.05 -23.12 -3.37
C ALA A 264 25.56 -23.33 -3.05
N LEU A 265 24.83 -24.14 -3.84
CA LEU A 265 23.43 -24.48 -3.58
C LEU A 265 23.25 -25.32 -2.31
N VAL A 266 24.13 -26.29 -2.05
CA VAL A 266 24.07 -27.09 -0.81
C VAL A 266 24.33 -26.20 0.40
N LEU A 267 25.29 -25.28 0.30
CA LEU A 267 25.65 -24.36 1.37
C LEU A 267 24.51 -23.37 1.65
N SER A 268 24.00 -22.69 0.61
CA SER A 268 22.85 -21.78 0.72
C SER A 268 21.62 -22.51 1.24
N GLY A 269 21.33 -23.70 0.68
CA GLY A 269 20.25 -24.57 1.12
C GLY A 269 20.36 -25.01 2.58
N GLY A 270 21.59 -25.25 3.07
CA GLY A 270 21.84 -25.54 4.49
C GLY A 270 21.50 -24.37 5.41
N ILE A 271 21.93 -23.15 5.06
CA ILE A 271 21.60 -21.93 5.82
C ILE A 271 20.10 -21.61 5.73
N TYR A 272 19.50 -21.78 4.56
CA TYR A 272 18.05 -21.71 4.39
C TYR A 272 17.32 -22.71 5.29
N ALA A 273 17.78 -23.95 5.37
CA ALA A 273 17.15 -25.00 6.17
C ALA A 273 17.16 -24.66 7.66
N ILE A 274 18.22 -24.00 8.16
CA ILE A 274 18.26 -23.48 9.54
C ILE A 274 17.11 -22.51 9.76
N TRP A 275 16.91 -21.52 8.87
CA TRP A 275 15.78 -20.61 8.95
C TRP A 275 14.44 -21.35 8.86
N GLN A 276 14.28 -22.28 7.90
CA GLN A 276 13.04 -23.00 7.68
C GLN A 276 12.63 -23.82 8.91
N LEU A 277 13.60 -24.44 9.60
CA LEU A 277 13.39 -25.17 10.84
C LEU A 277 13.03 -24.24 12.00
N LEU A 278 13.71 -23.11 12.14
CA LEU A 278 13.40 -22.09 13.16
C LEU A 278 11.99 -21.53 12.95
N TYR A 279 11.64 -21.19 11.70
CA TYR A 279 10.33 -20.71 11.31
C TYR A 279 9.25 -21.73 11.61
N TRP A 280 9.46 -22.99 11.21
CA TRP A 280 8.52 -24.08 11.47
C TRP A 280 8.29 -24.29 12.97
N LYS A 281 9.36 -24.43 13.75
CA LYS A 281 9.28 -24.60 15.20
C LYS A 281 8.54 -23.43 15.85
N PHE A 282 8.95 -22.20 15.56
CA PHE A 282 8.39 -21.04 16.24
C PHE A 282 6.94 -20.74 15.81
N VAL A 283 6.66 -20.75 14.50
CA VAL A 283 5.36 -20.34 13.95
C VAL A 283 4.36 -21.50 14.01
N TYR A 284 4.70 -22.66 13.44
CA TYR A 284 3.74 -23.76 13.27
C TYR A 284 3.66 -24.72 14.46
N VAL A 285 4.69 -24.80 15.31
CA VAL A 285 4.63 -25.60 16.54
C VAL A 285 4.23 -24.72 17.74
N ASP A 286 5.05 -23.73 18.11
CA ASP A 286 4.87 -22.97 19.35
C ASP A 286 3.70 -21.97 19.32
N ARG A 287 3.27 -21.55 18.12
CA ARG A 287 2.20 -20.56 17.93
C ARG A 287 0.98 -21.10 17.18
N ARG A 288 0.91 -22.43 16.99
CA ARG A 288 -0.18 -23.12 16.28
C ARG A 288 -1.58 -22.67 16.71
N ALA A 289 -1.83 -22.64 18.02
CA ALA A 289 -3.13 -22.27 18.58
C ALA A 289 -3.55 -20.83 18.21
N LYS A 290 -2.61 -19.89 18.15
CA LYS A 290 -2.87 -18.48 17.79
C LYS A 290 -3.10 -18.26 16.30
N ILE A 291 -2.51 -19.12 15.47
CA ILE A 291 -2.69 -19.10 14.01
C ILE A 291 -4.05 -19.72 13.66
N GLN A 292 -4.37 -20.88 14.27
CA GLN A 292 -5.64 -21.56 14.05
C GLN A 292 -6.84 -20.76 14.54
N SER A 293 -6.67 -19.94 15.59
CA SER A 293 -7.71 -19.03 16.06
C SER A 293 -7.94 -17.83 15.12
N GLY A 294 -7.19 -17.70 14.01
CA GLY A 294 -7.31 -16.59 13.06
C GLY A 294 -6.86 -15.23 13.59
N GLN A 295 -6.29 -15.18 14.80
CA GLN A 295 -5.84 -13.94 15.44
C GLN A 295 -4.56 -13.39 14.81
N ARG A 296 -3.84 -14.23 14.06
CA ARG A 296 -2.50 -13.93 13.54
C ARG A 296 -2.37 -14.43 12.11
N THR A 297 -2.05 -13.51 11.21
CA THR A 297 -1.80 -13.81 9.80
C THR A 297 -0.36 -14.28 9.60
N THR A 298 -0.20 -15.36 8.84
CA THR A 298 1.10 -15.86 8.34
C THR A 298 1.13 -15.76 6.81
N SER A 299 2.30 -15.96 6.21
CA SER A 299 2.47 -15.96 4.75
C SER A 299 1.62 -17.04 4.06
N LEU A 300 1.45 -18.20 4.71
CA LEU A 300 0.51 -19.24 4.25
C LEU A 300 -0.94 -18.76 4.31
N SER A 301 -1.37 -18.21 5.45
CA SER A 301 -2.72 -17.65 5.59
C SER A 301 -2.98 -16.53 4.60
N TYR A 302 -1.97 -15.72 4.27
CA TYR A 302 -2.08 -14.66 3.27
C TYR A 302 -2.31 -15.25 1.87
N LEU A 303 -1.47 -16.20 1.44
CA LEU A 303 -1.58 -16.82 0.12
C LEU A 303 -2.87 -17.61 -0.06
N LEU A 304 -3.35 -18.30 0.98
CA LEU A 304 -4.63 -19.02 0.92
C LEU A 304 -5.83 -18.08 0.72
N ASN A 305 -5.72 -16.83 1.17
CA ASN A 305 -6.75 -15.83 1.00
C ASN A 305 -6.62 -15.04 -0.32
N ASP A 306 -5.46 -15.09 -0.98
CA ASP A 306 -5.29 -14.55 -2.33
C ASP A 306 -5.90 -15.50 -3.38
N LYS A 307 -7.20 -15.29 -3.64
CA LYS A 307 -7.96 -16.07 -4.63
C LYS A 307 -7.58 -15.78 -6.08
N ARG A 308 -6.82 -14.69 -6.34
CA ARG A 308 -6.42 -14.28 -7.70
C ARG A 308 -5.07 -14.87 -8.09
N GLY A 309 -4.18 -15.08 -7.12
CA GLY A 309 -2.85 -15.66 -7.34
C GLY A 309 -2.88 -17.14 -7.75
N ALA A 310 -2.01 -17.54 -8.69
CA ALA A 310 -1.85 -18.93 -9.09
C ALA A 310 -1.37 -19.82 -7.92
N ILE A 311 -0.45 -19.30 -7.10
CA ILE A 311 0.10 -20.01 -5.93
C ILE A 311 -0.99 -20.24 -4.87
N GLY A 312 -1.80 -19.21 -4.58
CA GLY A 312 -2.90 -19.31 -3.63
C GLY A 312 -3.94 -20.36 -4.05
N ARG A 313 -4.31 -20.38 -5.34
CA ARG A 313 -5.22 -21.40 -5.90
C ARG A 313 -4.64 -22.81 -5.83
N ALA A 314 -3.36 -22.98 -6.17
CA ALA A 314 -2.69 -24.27 -6.08
C ALA A 314 -2.65 -24.79 -4.63
N LEU A 315 -2.30 -23.93 -3.67
CA LEU A 315 -2.30 -24.29 -2.24
C LEU A 315 -3.70 -24.58 -1.70
N ALA A 316 -4.72 -23.85 -2.15
CA ALA A 316 -6.11 -24.07 -1.74
C ALA A 316 -6.65 -25.44 -2.20
N ALA A 317 -6.18 -25.94 -3.34
CA ALA A 317 -6.54 -27.25 -3.87
C ALA A 317 -5.94 -28.43 -3.06
N ILE A 318 -4.89 -28.17 -2.27
CA ILE A 318 -4.26 -29.19 -1.42
C ILE A 318 -5.11 -29.41 -0.15
N PRO A 319 -5.29 -30.65 0.33
CA PRO A 319 -6.00 -30.95 1.58
C PRO A 319 -5.39 -30.21 2.79
N PRO A 320 -6.22 -29.68 3.72
CA PRO A 320 -5.75 -28.87 4.85
C PRO A 320 -4.59 -29.49 5.66
N GLU A 321 -4.58 -30.81 5.80
CA GLU A 321 -3.60 -31.56 6.60
C GLU A 321 -2.19 -31.51 5.99
N ARG A 322 -2.09 -31.34 4.66
CA ARG A 322 -0.82 -31.31 3.93
C ARG A 322 -0.38 -29.90 3.52
N ARG A 323 -1.23 -28.87 3.67
CA ARG A 323 -0.95 -27.51 3.21
C ARG A 323 0.33 -26.92 3.80
N GLU A 324 0.55 -27.10 5.10
CA GLU A 324 1.74 -26.57 5.78
C GLU A 324 3.02 -27.21 5.21
N ALA A 325 3.05 -28.54 5.08
CA ALA A 325 4.19 -29.27 4.52
C ALA A 325 4.41 -28.94 3.03
N SER A 326 3.34 -28.86 2.23
CA SER A 326 3.42 -28.48 0.83
C SER A 326 3.89 -27.04 0.64
N PHE A 327 3.47 -26.13 1.52
CA PHE A 327 3.95 -24.75 1.51
C PHE A 327 5.44 -24.69 1.81
N MET A 328 5.91 -25.33 2.88
CA MET A 328 7.34 -25.36 3.24
C MET A 328 8.20 -26.03 2.15
N GLY A 329 7.75 -27.18 1.62
CA GLY A 329 8.44 -27.87 0.53
C GLY A 329 8.49 -27.01 -0.74
N GLY A 330 7.37 -26.36 -1.08
CA GLY A 330 7.30 -25.43 -2.20
C GLY A 330 8.20 -24.21 -2.02
N GLN A 331 8.29 -23.66 -0.80
CA GLN A 331 9.22 -22.56 -0.49
C GLN A 331 10.68 -22.97 -0.66
N PHE A 332 11.05 -24.19 -0.27
CA PHE A 332 12.42 -24.69 -0.45
C PHE A 332 12.76 -24.89 -1.93
N VAL A 333 11.87 -25.53 -2.70
CA VAL A 333 12.05 -25.68 -4.15
C VAL A 333 12.13 -24.32 -4.83
N TYR A 334 11.28 -23.38 -4.44
CA TYR A 334 11.32 -21.99 -4.92
C TYR A 334 12.67 -21.34 -4.62
N ALA A 335 13.21 -21.50 -3.41
CA ALA A 335 14.52 -20.97 -3.06
C ALA A 335 15.62 -21.52 -3.98
N LEU A 336 15.69 -22.84 -4.17
CA LEU A 336 16.67 -23.46 -5.06
C LEU A 336 16.55 -22.98 -6.51
N LEU A 337 15.33 -22.92 -7.05
CA LEU A 337 15.09 -22.48 -8.43
C LEU A 337 15.47 -21.02 -8.64
N THR A 338 15.13 -20.15 -7.68
CA THR A 338 15.42 -18.72 -7.77
C THR A 338 16.91 -18.40 -7.59
N GLU A 339 17.68 -19.26 -6.93
CA GLU A 339 19.15 -19.11 -6.82
C GLU A 339 19.89 -19.46 -8.12
N MET A 340 19.27 -20.17 -9.06
CA MET A 340 19.92 -20.63 -10.29
C MET A 340 20.55 -19.49 -11.11
N PRO A 341 19.87 -18.36 -11.41
CA PRO A 341 20.50 -17.25 -12.12
C PRO A 341 21.73 -16.73 -11.37
N ALA A 342 21.65 -16.63 -10.04
CA ALA A 342 22.75 -16.12 -9.22
C ALA A 342 24.00 -17.01 -9.32
N VAL A 343 23.80 -18.34 -9.28
CA VAL A 343 24.87 -19.33 -9.39
C VAL A 343 25.52 -19.36 -10.77
N PHE A 344 24.71 -19.34 -11.84
CA PHE A 344 25.20 -19.62 -13.19
C PHE A 344 25.52 -18.37 -14.03
N LEU A 345 24.93 -17.21 -13.71
CA LEU A 345 24.99 -16.02 -14.55
C LEU A 345 25.44 -14.77 -13.80
N LEU A 346 24.79 -14.45 -12.67
CA LEU A 346 24.95 -13.13 -12.03
C LEU A 346 26.30 -12.98 -11.33
N TYR A 347 26.85 -14.06 -10.77
CA TYR A 347 28.10 -14.01 -10.02
C TYR A 347 29.33 -13.71 -10.88
N ASP A 348 29.36 -14.24 -12.10
CA ASP A 348 30.52 -14.16 -12.99
C ASP A 348 30.46 -12.97 -13.94
N SER A 349 29.28 -12.38 -14.15
CA SER A 349 29.10 -11.30 -15.11
C SER A 349 28.41 -10.06 -14.52
N PRO A 350 29.06 -8.88 -14.54
CA PRO A 350 28.44 -7.64 -14.11
C PRO A 350 27.23 -7.23 -14.96
N ILE A 351 27.23 -7.56 -16.26
CA ILE A 351 26.14 -7.23 -17.19
C ILE A 351 24.86 -7.98 -16.82
N TRP A 352 24.94 -9.30 -16.69
CA TRP A 352 23.82 -10.13 -16.21
C TRP A 352 23.33 -9.72 -14.82
N SER A 353 24.24 -9.42 -13.87
CA SER A 353 23.87 -8.92 -12.54
C SER A 353 23.08 -7.61 -12.62
N ALA A 354 23.55 -6.65 -13.44
CA ALA A 354 22.86 -5.38 -13.66
C ALA A 354 21.51 -5.56 -14.36
N GLY A 355 21.43 -6.43 -15.38
CA GLY A 355 20.18 -6.77 -16.06
C GLY A 355 19.15 -7.38 -15.13
N PHE A 356 19.57 -8.25 -14.21
CA PHE A 356 18.70 -8.82 -13.19
C PHE A 356 18.16 -7.76 -12.21
N LEU A 357 19.02 -6.86 -11.72
CA LEU A 357 18.58 -5.74 -10.87
C LEU A 357 17.60 -4.82 -11.60
N LEU A 358 17.88 -4.51 -12.88
CA LEU A 358 16.99 -3.70 -13.70
C LEU A 358 15.64 -4.39 -13.91
N LEU A 359 15.62 -5.71 -14.12
CA LEU A 359 14.40 -6.50 -14.26
C LEU A 359 13.54 -6.43 -13.00
N ILE A 360 14.08 -6.79 -11.83
CA ILE A 360 13.32 -6.78 -10.57
C ILE A 360 12.84 -5.38 -10.22
N PHE A 361 13.66 -4.36 -10.49
CA PHE A 361 13.30 -2.98 -10.25
C PHE A 361 12.17 -2.53 -11.20
N SER A 362 12.26 -2.87 -12.49
CA SER A 362 11.22 -2.58 -13.49
C SER A 362 9.88 -3.23 -13.13
N VAL A 363 9.89 -4.48 -12.65
CA VAL A 363 8.67 -5.14 -12.16
C VAL A 363 8.06 -4.37 -10.98
N SER A 364 8.89 -3.91 -10.03
CA SER A 364 8.40 -3.12 -8.89
C SER A 364 7.79 -1.77 -9.30
N VAL A 365 8.38 -1.11 -10.29
CA VAL A 365 7.90 0.16 -10.86
C VAL A 365 6.58 -0.08 -11.59
N TRP A 366 6.50 -1.12 -12.41
CA TRP A 366 5.26 -1.49 -13.11
C TRP A 366 4.11 -1.79 -12.14
N ASN A 367 4.38 -2.59 -11.11
CA ASN A 367 3.42 -2.89 -10.05
C ASN A 367 3.03 -1.63 -9.26
N GLY A 368 3.96 -0.68 -9.09
CA GLY A 368 3.71 0.64 -8.52
C GLY A 368 2.79 1.50 -9.38
N GLY A 369 3.07 1.59 -10.68
CA GLY A 369 2.24 2.31 -11.65
C GLY A 369 0.82 1.77 -11.70
N ALA A 370 0.65 0.45 -11.76
CA ALA A 370 -0.67 -0.19 -11.68
C ALA A 370 -1.39 0.14 -10.36
N PHE A 371 -0.68 0.20 -9.23
CA PHE A 371 -1.27 0.65 -7.96
C PHE A 371 -1.76 2.10 -8.05
N TYR A 372 -0.93 3.01 -8.56
CA TYR A 372 -1.31 4.41 -8.70
C TYR A 372 -2.49 4.61 -9.67
N ILE A 373 -2.52 3.90 -10.79
CA ILE A 373 -3.58 4.06 -11.80
C ILE A 373 -4.87 3.36 -11.37
N GLU A 374 -4.80 2.07 -11.02
CA GLU A 374 -6.01 1.28 -10.81
C GLU A 374 -6.66 1.51 -9.44
N VAL A 375 -5.86 1.81 -8.40
CA VAL A 375 -6.41 2.01 -7.05
C VAL A 375 -6.94 3.43 -6.90
N PHE A 376 -6.17 4.45 -7.31
CA PHE A 376 -6.68 5.82 -7.27
C PHE A 376 -7.79 6.06 -8.29
N GLY A 377 -7.70 5.45 -9.49
CA GLY A 377 -8.78 5.53 -10.49
C GLY A 377 -10.09 4.98 -9.95
N ARG A 378 -10.08 3.73 -9.43
CA ARG A 378 -11.28 3.12 -8.84
C ARG A 378 -11.79 3.85 -7.60
N LYS A 379 -10.89 4.41 -6.79
CA LYS A 379 -11.27 5.23 -5.64
C LYS A 379 -12.00 6.50 -6.08
N PHE A 380 -11.44 7.21 -7.06
CA PHE A 380 -12.04 8.43 -7.61
C PHE A 380 -13.39 8.14 -8.27
N GLU A 381 -13.52 7.03 -9.02
CA GLU A 381 -14.78 6.56 -9.57
C GLU A 381 -15.83 6.31 -8.48
N ARG A 382 -15.47 5.59 -7.40
CA ARG A 382 -16.38 5.33 -6.28
C ARG A 382 -16.80 6.60 -5.55
N GLU A 383 -15.86 7.53 -5.33
CA GLU A 383 -16.15 8.82 -4.70
C GLU A 383 -17.08 9.68 -5.60
N LEU A 384 -16.86 9.68 -6.91
CA LEU A 384 -17.75 10.31 -7.88
C LEU A 384 -19.15 9.69 -7.88
N GLU A 385 -19.25 8.36 -7.82
CA GLU A 385 -20.53 7.66 -7.72
C GLU A 385 -21.24 7.98 -6.39
N ALA A 386 -20.51 8.06 -5.29
CA ALA A 386 -21.05 8.43 -3.99
C ALA A 386 -21.58 9.87 -4.00
N LEU A 387 -20.81 10.82 -4.56
CA LEU A 387 -21.22 12.21 -4.73
C LEU A 387 -22.45 12.34 -5.64
N ARG A 388 -22.50 11.61 -6.76
CA ARG A 388 -23.67 11.55 -7.65
C ARG A 388 -24.92 11.07 -6.90
N LYS A 389 -24.78 10.02 -6.08
CA LYS A 389 -25.88 9.53 -5.22
C LYS A 389 -26.31 10.55 -4.18
N GLU A 390 -25.38 11.29 -3.57
CA GLU A 390 -25.68 12.32 -2.59
C GLU A 390 -26.40 13.53 -3.21
N ILE A 391 -25.99 13.98 -4.40
CA ILE A 391 -26.66 15.04 -5.16
C ILE A 391 -28.07 14.59 -5.53
N ALA A 392 -28.24 13.37 -6.04
CA ALA A 392 -29.56 12.81 -6.38
C ALA A 392 -30.46 12.72 -5.14
N ALA A 393 -29.94 12.25 -4.01
CA ALA A 393 -30.68 12.16 -2.75
C ALA A 393 -31.00 13.54 -2.15
N SER A 394 -30.19 14.56 -2.40
CA SER A 394 -30.45 15.93 -1.95
C SER A 394 -31.48 16.62 -2.84
N ALA A 395 -31.40 16.41 -4.16
CA ALA A 395 -32.40 16.87 -5.13
C ALA A 395 -33.79 16.28 -4.83
N ALA A 396 -33.86 14.98 -4.53
CA ALA A 396 -35.11 14.30 -4.15
C ALA A 396 -35.67 14.79 -2.80
N ARG A 397 -34.82 15.23 -1.87
CA ARG A 397 -35.25 15.82 -0.58
C ARG A 397 -35.68 17.28 -0.70
N SER A 398 -35.29 17.97 -1.77
CA SER A 398 -35.67 19.35 -2.07
C SER A 398 -36.90 19.49 -2.96
N SER A 399 -37.53 18.39 -3.39
CA SER A 399 -38.85 18.44 -4.04
C SER A 399 -39.90 18.92 -3.03
N PRO A 400 -40.55 20.09 -3.24
CA PRO A 400 -41.62 20.52 -2.37
C PRO A 400 -42.85 19.66 -2.67
N THR A 401 -43.28 18.88 -1.67
CA THR A 401 -44.63 18.32 -1.66
C THR A 401 -45.62 19.47 -1.48
N SER A 402 -46.14 20.01 -2.57
CA SER A 402 -47.33 20.87 -2.57
C SER A 402 -48.42 20.16 -3.36
N PRO A 403 -49.63 19.94 -2.80
CA PRO A 403 -50.75 19.39 -3.52
C PRO A 403 -51.39 20.46 -4.42
N ASP A 404 -51.80 20.04 -5.62
CA ASP A 404 -52.71 20.70 -6.57
C ASP A 404 -52.59 22.21 -6.78
N SER A 405 -52.09 22.59 -7.97
CA SER A 405 -52.67 23.70 -8.73
C SER A 405 -52.38 23.49 -10.23
N ASP A 406 -53.43 23.23 -11.00
CA ASP A 406 -53.41 23.28 -12.47
C ASP A 406 -52.92 24.65 -12.96
N VAL A 407 -51.76 24.68 -13.62
CA VAL A 407 -51.33 25.78 -14.49
C VAL A 407 -50.55 25.19 -15.69
N PRO A 408 -50.77 25.66 -16.94
CA PRO A 408 -50.19 25.05 -18.14
C PRO A 408 -48.67 25.27 -18.23
N PRO A 409 -47.94 24.45 -19.00
CA PRO A 409 -46.48 24.46 -18.99
C PRO A 409 -45.91 25.72 -19.65
N LEU A 410 -45.17 26.52 -18.88
CA LEU A 410 -44.24 27.52 -19.38
C LEU A 410 -42.99 26.80 -19.89
N THR A 411 -42.80 26.81 -21.21
CA THR A 411 -41.56 26.42 -21.89
C THR A 411 -40.40 27.31 -21.41
N LEU A 412 -39.45 26.71 -20.71
CA LEU A 412 -38.13 27.29 -20.45
C LEU A 412 -37.18 26.79 -21.53
N ASP A 413 -36.81 27.71 -22.43
CA ASP A 413 -35.74 27.52 -23.40
C ASP A 413 -34.43 27.16 -22.68
N VAL A 414 -33.92 25.97 -22.98
CA VAL A 414 -32.55 25.56 -22.67
C VAL A 414 -31.65 26.19 -23.75
N PRO A 415 -30.61 26.97 -23.42
CA PRO A 415 -29.57 27.25 -24.39
C PRO A 415 -28.81 25.95 -24.63
N SER A 416 -28.92 25.46 -25.86
CA SER A 416 -28.19 24.32 -26.41
C SER A 416 -26.69 24.48 -26.15
N SER A 417 -26.09 23.42 -25.59
CA SER A 417 -24.64 23.22 -25.67
C SER A 417 -24.23 23.10 -27.14
N PRO A 418 -23.04 23.59 -27.55
CA PRO A 418 -22.60 23.44 -28.93
C PRO A 418 -22.27 21.98 -29.20
N THR A 419 -23.12 21.32 -29.98
CA THR A 419 -22.81 20.08 -30.68
C THR A 419 -21.79 20.38 -31.78
N LEU A 420 -20.58 19.82 -31.65
CA LEU A 420 -19.70 19.63 -32.81
C LEU A 420 -20.38 18.64 -33.75
N SER A 421 -20.96 19.13 -34.84
CA SER A 421 -21.40 18.33 -35.97
C SER A 421 -20.19 18.00 -36.85
N SER A 422 -19.79 16.73 -36.84
CA SER A 422 -19.01 16.11 -37.90
C SER A 422 -19.95 15.70 -39.02
N ASP A 423 -19.94 16.40 -40.15
CA ASP A 423 -19.98 15.75 -41.45
C ASP A 423 -19.63 16.70 -42.58
N SER A 424 -18.50 16.43 -43.24
CA SER A 424 -18.34 16.63 -44.67
C SER A 424 -17.14 15.80 -45.16
N SER A 425 -17.45 14.66 -45.77
CA SER A 425 -16.59 14.05 -46.77
C SER A 425 -16.72 14.87 -48.07
N PRO A 426 -15.67 14.88 -48.93
CA PRO A 426 -15.84 14.13 -50.17
C PRO A 426 -14.62 13.29 -50.55
N ASP A 427 -14.93 12.08 -50.99
CA ASP A 427 -14.34 11.27 -52.07
C ASP A 427 -12.85 11.38 -52.44
N ASP A 428 -12.20 10.23 -52.26
CA ASP A 428 -11.55 9.40 -53.28
C ASP A 428 -10.19 9.85 -53.85
N GLN A 429 -9.12 9.14 -53.46
CA GLN A 429 -8.19 8.47 -54.40
C GLN A 429 -7.09 7.64 -53.67
N SER A 430 -7.10 6.33 -53.96
CA SER A 430 -5.95 5.44 -54.23
C SER A 430 -4.85 5.16 -53.19
N LEU A 431 -4.80 3.88 -52.77
CA LEU A 431 -3.69 2.97 -52.40
C LEU A 431 -2.28 3.27 -52.99
N PRO A 432 -1.15 2.61 -52.58
CA PRO A 432 -1.01 1.41 -51.71
C PRO A 432 0.14 1.43 -50.66
N SER A 433 0.10 0.38 -49.84
CA SER A 433 1.15 -0.25 -49.02
C SER A 433 2.54 -0.36 -49.68
N ILE A 434 3.59 -0.07 -48.89
CA ILE A 434 4.94 -0.58 -49.12
C ILE A 434 5.46 -1.23 -47.82
N SER A 435 5.53 -2.55 -47.87
CA SER A 435 6.49 -3.38 -47.17
C SER A 435 7.86 -3.24 -47.83
N GLU A 436 8.95 -3.11 -47.08
CA GLU A 436 10.28 -3.43 -47.61
C GLU A 436 11.21 -4.02 -46.55
N ASN A 437 11.58 -5.28 -46.82
CA ASN A 437 12.78 -5.96 -46.36
C ASN A 437 14.02 -5.17 -46.78
N ILE A 438 15.07 -5.14 -45.94
CA ILE A 438 16.45 -5.21 -46.45
C ILE A 438 17.26 -6.14 -45.54
N ALA A 439 17.68 -7.26 -46.11
CA ALA A 439 18.83 -8.03 -45.71
C ALA A 439 20.03 -7.65 -46.60
N GLU A 440 21.22 -7.84 -46.04
CA GLU A 440 22.47 -8.17 -46.73
C GLU A 440 23.23 -7.08 -47.51
N LYS A 441 24.44 -6.77 -47.02
CA LYS A 441 25.55 -6.42 -47.90
C LYS A 441 26.85 -7.03 -47.35
N LYS A 442 27.43 -7.91 -48.17
CA LYS A 442 28.78 -8.45 -48.09
C LYS A 442 29.62 -7.81 -49.21
N ASP A 443 30.92 -7.72 -48.96
CA ASP A 443 32.05 -7.52 -49.87
C ASP A 443 32.25 -6.16 -50.57
N SER A 444 33.18 -5.36 -50.02
CA SER A 444 34.43 -4.90 -50.68
C SER A 444 35.37 -4.28 -49.65
#